data_AF-X1F6X6-F1
#
_entry.id   AF-X1F6X6-F1
#
_cell.length_a   1.000
_cell.length_b   1.000
_cell.length_c   1.000
_cell.angle_alpha   90.00
_cell.angle_beta   90.00
_cell.angle_gamma   90.00
#
_symmetry.space_group_name_H-M   'P 1'
#
loop_
_entity.id
_entity.type
_entity.pdbx_description
1 polymer ?
#
loop_
_entity_poly.entity_id
_entity_poly.type
_entity_poly.pdbx_seq_one_letter_code
_entity_poly.pdbx_strand_id
1 'polypeptide(L)'
;EGLVTGNITLEIWDDVTEPGSAVLNSSGGGTRYLSLLIYPISSGISISGDISGPMIDLSGADNVTIDGRVDRSGSADLVITNTSTSNGSSASTIRFIESANTNTIQYCYIYGSETNATSGIILFSTASTGSGNDGNIIDNNYITIDSSPT
;
A
#
# COMPACT_ATOMS: atom_id res chain seq x y z
N GLU A 1 -8.72 22.17 8.06
CA GLU A 1 -9.62 21.34 7.25
C GLU A 1 -8.79 20.71 6.14
N GLY A 2 -8.83 19.39 5.97
CA GLY A 2 -8.29 18.75 4.77
C GLY A 2 -9.18 19.08 3.57
N LEU A 3 -8.58 19.34 2.41
CA LEU A 3 -9.32 19.77 1.20
C LEU A 3 -10.18 18.64 0.62
N VAL A 4 -9.80 17.38 0.85
CA VAL A 4 -10.47 16.18 0.33
C VAL A 4 -11.04 15.39 1.50
N THR A 5 -12.35 15.13 1.47
CA THR A 5 -13.11 14.52 2.57
C THR A 5 -14.18 13.56 2.02
N GLY A 6 -14.75 12.72 2.89
CA GLY A 6 -15.78 11.76 2.48
C GLY A 6 -15.21 10.53 1.78
N ASN A 7 -15.99 9.92 0.89
CA ASN A 7 -15.52 8.79 0.08
C ASN A 7 -14.62 9.33 -1.03
N ILE A 8 -13.39 8.84 -1.12
CA ILE A 8 -12.40 9.28 -2.09
C ILE A 8 -12.13 8.16 -3.08
N THR A 9 -12.05 8.52 -4.36
CA THR A 9 -11.54 7.65 -5.42
C THR A 9 -10.29 8.28 -6.01
N LEU A 10 -9.22 7.51 -6.09
CA LEU A 10 -7.95 7.89 -6.68
C LEU A 10 -7.67 6.94 -7.84
N GLU A 11 -7.68 7.50 -9.04
CA GLU A 11 -7.38 6.78 -10.28
C GLU A 11 -5.91 6.96 -10.63
N ILE A 12 -5.23 5.87 -10.95
CA ILE A 12 -3.83 5.90 -11.41
C ILE A 12 -3.86 5.85 -12.93
N TRP A 13 -3.35 6.91 -13.56
CA TRP A 13 -3.41 7.12 -15.01
C TRP A 13 -2.13 6.67 -15.73
N ASP A 14 -1.01 6.72 -15.03
CA ASP A 14 0.32 6.45 -15.57
C ASP A 14 1.23 5.95 -14.45
N ASP A 15 2.43 5.52 -14.83
CA ASP A 15 3.48 5.10 -13.90
C ASP A 15 3.83 6.21 -12.90
N VAL A 16 4.10 5.81 -11.66
CA VAL A 16 4.57 6.69 -10.60
C VAL A 16 5.85 6.13 -10.01
N THR A 17 6.86 6.99 -9.88
CA THR A 17 8.01 6.73 -9.01
C THR A 17 7.87 7.59 -7.76
N GLU A 18 7.63 6.94 -6.63
CA GLU A 18 7.51 7.59 -5.33
C GLU A 18 8.87 8.19 -4.92
N PRO A 19 8.94 9.50 -4.62
CA PRO A 19 10.19 10.15 -4.20
C PRO A 19 10.51 9.88 -2.71
N GLY A 20 9.60 9.23 -1.99
CA GLY A 20 9.63 8.99 -0.55
C GLY A 20 8.49 8.06 -0.14
N SER A 21 8.31 7.84 1.15
CA SER A 21 7.14 7.10 1.65
C SER A 21 5.84 7.85 1.36
N ALA A 22 4.91 7.19 0.65
CA ALA A 22 3.53 7.62 0.52
C ALA A 22 2.76 7.24 1.79
N VAL A 23 2.57 8.21 2.69
CA VAL A 23 1.94 7.99 3.99
C VAL A 23 0.46 8.36 3.95
N LEU A 24 -0.40 7.41 4.27
CA LEU A 24 -1.81 7.63 4.53
C LEU A 24 -2.06 7.53 6.03
N ASN A 25 -2.46 8.64 6.63
CA ASN A 25 -2.76 8.73 8.06
C ASN A 25 -4.22 8.40 8.35
N SER A 26 -4.52 8.06 9.60
CA SER A 26 -5.88 7.84 10.09
C SER A 26 -6.87 8.96 9.72
N SER A 27 -8.13 8.56 9.54
CA SER A 27 -9.25 9.50 9.49
C SER A 27 -9.45 10.08 10.89
N GLY A 28 -9.27 11.38 11.03
CA GLY A 28 -9.32 12.08 12.32
C GLY A 28 -8.34 13.25 12.36
N GLY A 29 -8.60 14.23 13.24
CA GLY A 29 -7.77 15.44 13.32
C GLY A 29 -7.80 16.26 12.03
N GLY A 30 -6.69 16.26 11.28
CA GLY A 30 -6.53 17.03 10.02
C GLY A 30 -7.09 16.34 8.77
N THR A 31 -7.30 15.03 8.80
CA THR A 31 -7.79 14.21 7.67
C THR A 31 -9.24 13.77 7.93
N ARG A 32 -10.11 13.76 6.90
CA ARG A 32 -11.56 13.50 7.08
C ARG A 32 -12.18 12.66 5.95
N TYR A 33 -11.49 11.63 5.51
CA TYR A 33 -12.06 10.67 4.54
C TYR A 33 -12.86 9.59 5.26
N LEU A 34 -13.83 8.99 4.57
CA LEU A 34 -14.65 7.86 5.05
C LEU A 34 -14.13 6.53 4.50
N SER A 35 -13.74 6.55 3.23
CA SER A 35 -13.07 5.46 2.54
C SER A 35 -12.17 6.01 1.45
N LEU A 36 -11.17 5.23 1.05
CA LEU A 36 -10.31 5.53 -0.08
C LEU A 36 -10.24 4.31 -0.99
N LEU A 37 -10.58 4.50 -2.26
CA LEU A 37 -10.45 3.48 -3.30
C LEU A 37 -9.39 3.91 -4.30
N ILE A 38 -8.37 3.08 -4.51
CA ILE A 38 -7.25 3.30 -5.42
C ILE A 38 -7.25 2.20 -6.47
N TYR A 39 -7.20 2.55 -7.76
CA TYR A 39 -7.10 1.58 -8.86
C TYR A 39 -6.48 2.19 -10.13
N PRO A 40 -5.85 1.38 -11.00
CA PRO A 40 -5.39 1.83 -12.32
C PRO A 40 -6.54 1.91 -13.33
N ILE A 41 -6.50 2.89 -14.22
CA ILE A 41 -7.46 3.04 -15.33
C ILE A 41 -6.93 2.51 -16.67
N SER A 42 -5.67 2.08 -16.70
CA SER A 42 -5.05 1.44 -17.86
C SER A 42 -4.13 0.31 -17.43
N SER A 43 -3.84 -0.60 -18.35
CA SER A 43 -3.00 -1.79 -18.12
C SER A 43 -1.52 -1.44 -18.17
N GLY A 44 -0.71 -2.17 -17.41
CA GLY A 44 0.75 -2.05 -17.39
C GLY A 44 1.27 -0.90 -16.52
N ILE A 45 0.43 -0.34 -15.63
CA ILE A 45 0.82 0.72 -14.71
C ILE A 45 1.63 0.15 -13.53
N SER A 46 2.61 0.94 -13.09
CA SER A 46 3.44 0.67 -11.93
C SER A 46 3.48 1.83 -10.93
N ILE A 47 3.52 1.48 -9.64
CA ILE A 47 3.98 2.33 -8.54
C ILE A 47 5.31 1.77 -8.09
N SER A 48 6.37 2.56 -8.22
CA SER A 48 7.75 2.13 -7.98
C SER A 48 8.48 3.05 -7.02
N GLY A 49 9.54 2.57 -6.39
CA GLY A 49 10.41 3.38 -5.55
C GLY A 49 11.65 2.63 -5.08
N ASP A 50 12.68 3.39 -4.70
CA ASP A 50 13.86 2.91 -3.99
C ASP A 50 13.86 3.49 -2.57
N ILE A 51 12.94 3.00 -1.73
CA ILE A 51 12.64 3.60 -0.44
C ILE A 51 13.16 2.71 0.69
N SER A 52 14.14 3.20 1.46
CA SER A 52 14.75 2.51 2.61
C SER A 52 13.83 2.34 3.84
N GLY A 53 12.53 2.52 3.65
CA GLY A 53 11.44 2.39 4.62
C GLY A 53 10.18 1.85 3.92
N PRO A 54 8.98 2.08 4.47
CA PRO A 54 7.76 1.68 3.77
C PRO A 54 7.55 2.56 2.53
N MET A 55 7.36 1.97 1.35
CA MET A 55 7.01 2.77 0.16
C MET A 55 5.56 3.28 0.27
N ILE A 56 4.61 2.41 0.59
CA ILE A 56 3.24 2.78 0.96
C ILE A 56 3.06 2.51 2.46
N ASP A 57 2.69 3.52 3.23
CA ASP A 57 2.56 3.44 4.69
C ASP A 57 1.13 3.79 5.14
N LEU A 58 0.36 2.76 5.48
CA LEU A 58 -0.98 2.89 6.05
C LEU A 58 -0.83 3.04 7.58
N SER A 59 -0.72 4.29 8.03
CA SER A 59 -0.44 4.68 9.42
C SER A 59 -1.73 5.09 10.14
N GLY A 60 -2.38 4.11 10.76
CA GLY A 60 -3.72 4.24 11.34
C GLY A 60 -4.82 4.41 10.30
N ALA A 61 -4.51 4.19 9.01
CA ALA A 61 -5.47 4.35 7.94
C ALA A 61 -6.59 3.30 8.03
N ASP A 62 -7.83 3.74 7.85
CA ASP A 62 -9.00 2.86 7.87
C ASP A 62 -9.74 2.88 6.54
N ASN A 63 -10.39 1.77 6.16
CA ASN A 63 -11.25 1.66 4.97
C ASN A 63 -10.57 2.04 3.64
N VAL A 64 -9.30 1.66 3.47
CA VAL A 64 -8.54 1.85 2.24
C VAL A 64 -8.60 0.58 1.40
N THR A 65 -8.95 0.71 0.12
CA THR A 65 -8.88 -0.37 -0.86
C THR A 65 -7.89 -0.01 -1.95
N ILE A 66 -6.84 -0.81 -2.11
CA ILE A 66 -5.97 -0.81 -3.28
C ILE A 66 -6.37 -2.00 -4.13
N ASP A 67 -6.95 -1.74 -5.31
CA ASP A 67 -7.40 -2.74 -6.27
C ASP A 67 -6.52 -2.66 -7.51
N GLY A 68 -5.73 -3.70 -7.75
CA GLY A 68 -4.79 -3.71 -8.87
C GLY A 68 -5.40 -4.08 -10.22
N ARG A 69 -6.72 -4.31 -10.31
CA ARG A 69 -7.37 -4.58 -11.60
C ARG A 69 -7.65 -3.27 -12.33
N VAL A 70 -7.49 -3.28 -13.66
CA VAL A 70 -7.87 -2.17 -14.53
C VAL A 70 -9.37 -1.90 -14.40
N ASP A 71 -9.72 -0.68 -14.00
CA ASP A 71 -11.10 -0.27 -13.71
C ASP A 71 -11.84 -1.18 -12.70
N ARG A 72 -11.09 -1.90 -11.84
CA ARG A 72 -11.58 -2.86 -10.83
C ARG A 72 -12.22 -4.12 -11.43
N SER A 73 -11.83 -4.48 -12.65
CA SER A 73 -12.39 -5.63 -13.36
C SER A 73 -11.31 -6.48 -14.03
N GLY A 74 -11.55 -7.78 -14.12
CA GLY A 74 -10.62 -8.72 -14.74
C GLY A 74 -9.53 -9.21 -13.77
N SER A 75 -8.33 -9.40 -14.31
CA SER A 75 -7.18 -9.98 -13.61
C SER A 75 -6.32 -8.91 -12.92
N ALA A 76 -5.45 -9.35 -12.02
CA ALA A 76 -4.41 -8.51 -11.46
C ALA A 76 -3.56 -7.87 -12.56
N ASP A 77 -3.19 -6.59 -12.39
CA ASP A 77 -2.46 -5.82 -13.40
C ASP A 77 -1.45 -4.84 -12.76
N LEU A 78 -1.89 -4.03 -11.79
CA LEU A 78 -1.05 -3.04 -11.12
C LEU A 78 0.20 -3.66 -10.49
N VAL A 79 1.35 -3.11 -10.85
CA VAL A 79 2.64 -3.42 -10.24
C VAL A 79 2.93 -2.42 -9.11
N ILE A 80 3.27 -2.92 -7.93
CA ILE A 80 3.73 -2.11 -6.79
C ILE A 80 5.09 -2.65 -6.38
N THR A 81 6.17 -1.88 -6.58
CA THR A 81 7.54 -2.37 -6.39
C THR A 81 8.40 -1.42 -5.56
N ASN A 82 8.99 -1.95 -4.49
CA ASN A 82 10.06 -1.26 -3.75
C ASN A 82 11.40 -1.98 -3.98
N THR A 83 12.32 -1.32 -4.67
CA THR A 83 13.63 -1.87 -5.06
C THR A 83 14.74 -1.66 -4.03
N SER A 84 14.40 -1.05 -2.88
CA SER A 84 15.35 -0.83 -1.80
C SER A 84 15.79 -2.13 -1.12
N THR A 85 17.10 -2.39 -1.18
CA THR A 85 17.78 -3.48 -0.46
C THR A 85 18.09 -3.19 1.02
N SER A 86 17.50 -2.12 1.58
CA SER A 86 17.67 -1.70 2.97
C SER A 86 17.48 -2.86 3.95
N ASN A 87 18.35 -2.90 4.97
CA ASN A 87 18.22 -3.81 6.10
C ASN A 87 17.49 -3.14 7.29
N GLY A 88 16.81 -2.02 7.08
CA GLY A 88 15.99 -1.37 8.10
C GLY A 88 14.80 -2.26 8.50
N SER A 89 14.45 -2.28 9.79
CA SER A 89 13.33 -3.09 10.29
C SER A 89 11.96 -2.65 9.77
N SER A 90 11.86 -1.45 9.20
CA SER A 90 10.66 -0.89 8.59
C SER A 90 10.66 -0.90 7.06
N ALA A 91 11.70 -1.45 6.42
CA ALA A 91 11.74 -1.53 4.95
C ALA A 91 10.62 -2.47 4.46
N SER A 92 9.77 -1.99 3.57
CA SER A 92 8.64 -2.76 3.03
C SER A 92 8.08 -2.09 1.80
N THR A 93 7.37 -2.85 0.96
CA THR A 93 6.61 -2.27 -0.15
C THR A 93 5.32 -1.63 0.37
N ILE A 94 4.59 -2.34 1.24
CA ILE A 94 3.38 -1.85 1.89
C ILE A 94 3.46 -2.14 3.38
N ARG A 95 3.17 -1.15 4.22
CA ARG A 95 3.11 -1.31 5.69
C ARG A 95 1.76 -0.90 6.26
N PHE A 96 1.31 -1.67 7.25
CA PHE A 96 0.20 -1.34 8.14
C PHE A 96 0.78 -1.07 9.54
N ILE A 97 0.50 0.09 10.11
CA ILE A 97 1.01 0.50 11.42
C ILE A 97 0.00 1.41 12.13
N GLU A 98 0.17 1.62 13.44
CA GLU A 98 -0.63 2.58 14.23
C GLU A 98 -2.13 2.33 14.19
N SER A 99 -2.51 1.04 14.24
CA SER A 99 -3.90 0.60 14.17
C SER A 99 -4.57 0.96 12.85
N ALA A 100 -3.97 0.55 11.74
CA ALA A 100 -4.63 0.60 10.44
C ALA A 100 -5.66 -0.54 10.35
N ASN A 101 -6.93 -0.21 10.07
CA ASN A 101 -8.02 -1.19 10.13
C ASN A 101 -8.88 -1.29 8.88
N THR A 102 -9.39 -2.50 8.63
CA THR A 102 -10.41 -2.73 7.58
C THR A 102 -9.95 -2.32 6.18
N ASN A 103 -8.64 -2.37 5.94
CA ASN A 103 -8.07 -2.07 4.63
C ASN A 103 -8.02 -3.33 3.77
N THR A 104 -8.01 -3.18 2.45
CA THR A 104 -7.94 -4.29 1.49
C THR A 104 -6.88 -3.98 0.45
N ILE A 105 -5.93 -4.90 0.28
CA ILE A 105 -5.00 -4.90 -0.85
C ILE A 105 -5.35 -6.11 -1.69
N GLN A 106 -5.74 -5.90 -2.94
CA GLN A 106 -6.19 -6.98 -3.80
C GLN A 106 -5.74 -6.89 -5.24
N TYR A 107 -5.56 -8.06 -5.87
CA TYR A 107 -5.24 -8.18 -7.29
C TYR A 107 -4.04 -7.35 -7.76
N CYS A 108 -3.00 -7.24 -6.95
CA CYS A 108 -1.76 -6.54 -7.29
C CYS A 108 -0.60 -7.52 -7.52
N TYR A 109 0.37 -7.10 -8.33
CA TYR A 109 1.72 -7.66 -8.33
C TYR A 109 2.59 -6.83 -7.39
N ILE A 110 2.98 -7.41 -6.25
CA ILE A 110 3.67 -6.69 -5.18
C ILE A 110 5.08 -7.25 -5.04
N TYR A 111 6.05 -6.40 -5.36
CA TYR A 111 7.47 -6.73 -5.33
C TYR A 111 8.16 -5.95 -4.22
N GLY A 112 8.99 -6.63 -3.44
CA GLY A 112 9.86 -6.01 -2.45
C GLY A 112 11.30 -6.49 -2.63
N SER A 113 12.21 -5.94 -1.84
CA SER A 113 13.64 -6.29 -1.84
C SER A 113 14.29 -6.13 -0.46
N GLU A 114 13.46 -6.02 0.57
CA GLU A 114 13.88 -5.91 1.95
C GLU A 114 14.65 -7.16 2.41
N THR A 115 15.67 -6.95 3.27
CA THR A 115 16.59 -8.02 3.68
C THR A 115 16.57 -8.29 5.19
N ASN A 116 15.82 -7.52 5.96
CA ASN A 116 15.78 -7.66 7.41
C ASN A 116 14.79 -8.76 7.84
N ALA A 117 15.22 -9.61 8.79
CA ALA A 117 14.39 -10.70 9.33
C ALA A 117 13.11 -10.25 10.07
N THR A 118 13.01 -8.98 10.46
CA THR A 118 11.82 -8.38 11.08
C THR A 118 11.01 -7.50 10.12
N SER A 119 11.37 -7.49 8.83
CA SER A 119 10.68 -6.74 7.79
C SER A 119 9.92 -7.68 6.84
N GLY A 120 9.24 -7.13 5.84
CA GLY A 120 8.61 -7.93 4.78
C GLY A 120 7.96 -7.07 3.69
N ILE A 121 7.75 -7.65 2.51
CA ILE A 121 7.14 -6.99 1.34
C ILE A 121 5.82 -6.31 1.74
N ILE A 122 4.98 -7.06 2.46
CA ILE A 122 3.82 -6.54 3.17
C ILE A 122 4.05 -6.73 4.67
N LEU A 123 4.16 -5.62 5.39
CA LEU A 123 4.50 -5.62 6.82
C LEU A 123 3.31 -5.15 7.66
N PHE A 124 2.77 -6.05 8.49
CA PHE A 124 1.91 -5.67 9.62
C PHE A 124 2.80 -5.37 10.82
N SER A 125 2.94 -4.09 11.16
CA SER A 125 3.84 -3.60 12.21
C SER A 125 3.11 -3.42 13.54
N THR A 126 3.58 -2.51 14.39
CA THR A 126 3.05 -2.25 15.73
C THR A 126 1.88 -1.27 15.71
N ALA A 127 1.21 -1.13 16.85
CA ALA A 127 0.30 -0.02 17.13
C ALA A 127 0.60 0.53 18.53
N SER A 128 0.66 1.86 18.68
CA SER A 128 0.86 2.50 19.98
C SER A 128 -0.44 2.72 20.75
N THR A 129 -1.58 2.68 20.04
CA THR A 129 -2.94 2.82 20.57
C THR A 129 -3.87 1.83 19.84
N GLY A 130 -5.12 1.68 20.27
CA GLY A 130 -6.09 0.80 19.61
C GLY A 130 -5.87 -0.70 19.86
N SER A 131 -6.37 -1.53 18.94
CA SER A 131 -6.39 -3.00 19.06
C SER A 131 -5.30 -3.70 18.22
N GLY A 132 -4.34 -2.95 17.68
CA GLY A 132 -3.42 -3.44 16.65
C GLY A 132 -3.92 -3.11 15.25
N ASN A 133 -3.26 -3.67 14.22
CA ASN A 133 -3.68 -3.52 12.82
C ASN A 133 -4.69 -4.63 12.48
N ASP A 134 -5.99 -4.36 12.59
CA ASP A 134 -7.03 -5.39 12.54
C ASP A 134 -8.02 -5.28 11.36
N GLY A 135 -8.64 -6.41 11.00
CA GLY A 135 -9.63 -6.44 9.91
C GLY A 135 -9.07 -6.20 8.50
N ASN A 136 -7.75 -6.19 8.32
CA ASN A 136 -7.13 -5.99 7.02
C ASN A 136 -7.19 -7.28 6.16
N ILE A 137 -7.36 -7.11 4.85
CA ILE A 137 -7.50 -8.19 3.87
C ILE A 137 -6.39 -8.07 2.83
N ILE A 138 -5.69 -9.18 2.59
CA ILE A 138 -4.71 -9.34 1.50
C ILE A 138 -5.26 -10.46 0.61
N ASP A 139 -5.79 -10.12 -0.56
CA ASP A 139 -6.54 -11.07 -1.40
C ASP A 139 -6.08 -11.09 -2.86
N ASN A 140 -5.98 -12.27 -3.46
CA ASN A 140 -5.61 -12.45 -4.88
C ASN A 140 -4.36 -11.67 -5.36
N ASN A 141 -3.37 -11.41 -4.49
CA ASN A 141 -2.12 -10.76 -4.87
C ASN A 141 -1.03 -11.76 -5.26
N TYR A 142 -0.14 -11.36 -6.15
CA TYR A 142 1.14 -12.03 -6.37
C TYR A 142 2.22 -11.30 -5.58
N ILE A 143 2.90 -11.98 -4.66
CA ILE A 143 3.85 -11.37 -3.71
C ILE A 143 5.18 -12.10 -3.82
N THR A 144 6.24 -11.41 -4.27
CA THR A 144 7.58 -12.01 -4.45
C THR A 144 8.70 -10.98 -4.42
N ILE A 145 9.93 -11.42 -4.17
CA ILE A 145 11.15 -10.60 -4.30
C ILE A 145 11.70 -10.59 -5.73
N ASP A 146 11.25 -11.52 -6.58
CA ASP A 146 11.73 -11.65 -7.96
C ASP A 146 10.89 -10.76 -8.89
N SER A 147 11.50 -9.71 -9.44
CA SER A 147 10.86 -8.85 -10.45
C SER A 147 10.69 -9.52 -11.82
N SER A 148 11.13 -10.78 -11.97
CA SER A 148 10.92 -11.60 -13.16
C SER A 148 9.65 -12.45 -12.99
N PRO A 149 8.62 -12.29 -13.83
CA PRO A 149 7.49 -13.21 -13.80
C PRO A 149 7.98 -14.60 -14.25
N THR A 150 7.82 -15.59 -13.38
CA THR A 150 7.90 -17.01 -13.77
C THR A 150 6.52 -17.54 -14.11
#